data_AF-A0A1V9Y9G1-F1
#
_entry.id   AF-A0A1V9Y9G1-F1
#
_cell.length_a   1.000
_cell.length_b   1.000
_cell.length_c   1.000
_cell.angle_alpha   90.00
_cell.angle_beta   90.00
_cell.angle_gamma   90.00
#
_symmetry.space_group_name_H-M   'P 1'
#
loop_
_entity.id
_entity.type
_entity.pdbx_description
1 polymer ?
#
loop_
_entity_poly.entity_id
_entity_poly.type
_entity_poly.pdbx_seq_one_letter_code
_entity_poly.pdbx_strand_id
1 'polypeptide(L)'
;MVIYYTKHNNTVLEKLGFRSKTFAMDVNADKGSFTCMNTNTTYSIDAIFDASWTDDKYLTLRINHHGAIVKEQLIFECHKDLYAFLVEIGVHPTKKGGEVRRGSFSNTSYHGPKPFRRSI
;
A
#
# COMPACT_ATOMS: atom_id res chain seq x y z
N MET A 1 4.34 -1.39 16.78
CA MET A 1 3.37 -0.36 16.35
C MET A 1 4.16 0.82 15.81
N VAL A 2 4.00 1.15 14.53
CA VAL A 2 4.74 2.23 13.85
C VAL A 2 3.74 3.05 13.03
N ILE A 3 3.84 4.38 13.10
CA ILE A 3 2.98 5.28 12.35
C ILE A 3 3.74 5.78 11.13
N TYR A 4 3.17 5.56 9.94
CA TYR A 4 3.69 6.05 8.67
C TYR A 4 2.83 7.19 8.16
N TYR A 5 3.48 8.28 7.74
CA TYR A 5 2.82 9.38 7.06
C TYR A 5 3.03 9.25 5.55
N THR A 6 1.92 9.21 4.82
CA THR A 6 1.92 9.08 3.36
C THR A 6 0.97 10.09 2.75
N LYS A 7 1.16 10.43 1.47
CA LYS A 7 0.16 11.17 0.72
C LYS A 7 -0.79 10.19 0.05
N HIS A 8 -2.07 10.39 0.26
CA HIS A 8 -3.13 9.58 -0.34
C HIS A 8 -3.49 10.12 -1.72
N ASN A 9 -3.40 9.27 -2.74
CA ASN A 9 -3.57 9.65 -4.14
C ASN A 9 -4.63 8.80 -4.86
N ASN A 10 -5.77 8.54 -4.20
CA ASN A 10 -6.80 7.67 -4.75
C ASN A 10 -7.78 8.40 -5.69
N THR A 11 -8.10 9.67 -5.41
CA THR A 11 -9.07 10.43 -6.22
C THR A 11 -8.41 11.21 -7.37
N VAL A 12 -9.18 11.52 -8.41
CA VAL A 12 -8.69 12.31 -9.57
C VAL A 12 -8.20 13.69 -9.13
N LEU A 13 -8.88 14.33 -8.16
CA LEU A 13 -8.49 15.62 -7.61
C LEU A 13 -7.17 15.56 -6.82
N GLU A 14 -6.93 14.46 -6.10
CA GLU A 14 -5.66 14.22 -5.41
C GLU A 14 -4.54 13.98 -6.42
N LYS A 15 -4.79 13.19 -7.47
CA LYS A 15 -3.83 12.92 -8.55
C LYS A 15 -3.44 14.16 -9.35
N LEU A 16 -4.38 15.08 -9.56
CA LEU A 16 -4.14 16.35 -10.26
C LEU A 16 -3.52 17.43 -9.35
N GLY A 17 -3.21 17.11 -8.09
CA GLY A 17 -2.52 18.02 -7.17
C GLY A 17 -3.39 19.11 -6.55
N PHE A 18 -4.71 19.12 -6.82
CA PHE A 18 -5.63 20.12 -6.27
C PHE A 18 -5.93 19.90 -4.77
N ARG A 19 -5.71 18.68 -4.26
CA ARG A 19 -5.89 18.35 -2.85
C ARG A 19 -4.86 17.31 -2.42
N SER A 20 -3.89 17.69 -1.59
CA SER A 20 -2.99 16.72 -0.95
C SER A 20 -3.53 16.41 0.44
N LYS A 21 -3.94 15.16 0.69
CA LYS A 21 -4.26 14.68 2.04
C LYS A 21 -3.09 13.85 2.57
N THR A 22 -2.50 14.32 3.67
CA THR A 22 -1.58 13.51 4.46
C THR A 22 -2.39 12.46 5.21
N PHE A 23 -1.92 11.22 5.14
CA PHE A 23 -2.58 10.02 5.56
C PHE A 23 -1.68 9.28 6.55
N ALA A 24 -2.16 9.14 7.77
CA ALA A 24 -1.45 8.41 8.81
C ALA A 24 -1.92 6.95 8.81
N MET A 25 -0.97 6.03 8.69
CA MET A 25 -1.20 4.59 8.78
C MET A 25 -0.52 4.07 10.03
N ASP A 26 -1.30 3.53 10.95
CA ASP A 26 -0.80 2.80 12.12
C ASP A 26 -0.62 1.33 11.75
N VAL A 27 0.63 0.86 11.70
CA VAL A 27 0.94 -0.54 11.36
C VAL A 27 1.23 -1.32 12.63
N ASN A 28 0.45 -2.39 12.82
CA ASN A 28 0.60 -3.33 13.91
C ASN A 28 0.90 -4.72 13.33
N ALA A 29 2.19 -4.95 13.03
CA ALA A 29 2.68 -6.21 12.51
C ALA A 29 2.37 -7.40 13.45
N ASP A 30 2.44 -7.20 14.77
CA ASP A 30 2.13 -8.24 15.77
C ASP A 30 0.67 -8.70 15.71
N LYS A 31 -0.24 -7.80 15.32
CA LYS A 31 -1.67 -8.11 15.11
C LYS A 31 -2.01 -8.45 13.64
N GLY A 32 -1.04 -8.40 12.72
CA GLY A 32 -1.26 -8.65 11.30
C GLY A 32 -2.20 -7.64 10.64
N SER A 33 -2.19 -6.38 11.07
CA SER A 33 -3.12 -5.36 10.58
C SER A 33 -2.48 -3.98 10.48
N PHE A 34 -3.02 -3.15 9.60
CA PHE A 34 -2.73 -1.71 9.60
C PHE A 34 -4.04 -0.90 9.55
N THR A 35 -4.05 0.22 10.25
CA THR A 35 -5.21 1.11 10.36
C THR A 35 -4.91 2.44 9.71
N CYS A 36 -5.74 2.79 8.74
CA CYS A 36 -5.78 4.09 8.11
C CYS A 36 -6.49 5.07 9.06
N MET A 37 -5.74 5.89 9.78
CA MET A 37 -6.26 6.71 10.89
C MET A 37 -7.25 7.78 10.40
N ASN A 38 -7.03 8.34 9.20
CA ASN A 38 -7.90 9.39 8.66
C ASN A 38 -9.33 8.90 8.36
N THR A 39 -9.48 7.63 7.98
CA THR A 39 -10.77 7.01 7.68
C THR A 39 -11.23 6.05 8.79
N ASN A 40 -10.39 5.86 9.81
CA ASN A 40 -10.54 4.84 10.85
C ASN A 40 -10.79 3.43 10.27
N THR A 41 -10.23 3.14 9.09
CA THR A 41 -10.42 1.86 8.39
C THR A 41 -9.24 0.94 8.70
N THR A 42 -9.52 -0.27 9.14
CA THR A 42 -8.49 -1.26 9.46
C THR A 42 -8.46 -2.35 8.39
N TYR A 43 -7.27 -2.62 7.87
CA TYR A 43 -7.00 -3.66 6.89
C TYR A 43 -6.13 -4.74 7.51
N SER A 44 -6.42 -6.01 7.17
CA SER A 44 -5.53 -7.12 7.49
C SER A 44 -4.36 -7.15 6.48
N ILE A 45 -3.15 -7.38 6.97
CA ILE A 45 -1.95 -7.55 6.15
C ILE A 45 -2.10 -8.80 5.28
N ASP A 46 -2.66 -9.88 5.83
CA ASP A 46 -2.91 -11.13 5.09
C ASP A 46 -3.94 -10.97 3.96
N ALA A 47 -4.76 -9.92 4.02
CA ALA A 47 -5.71 -9.60 2.97
C ALA A 47 -5.09 -8.83 1.79
N ILE A 48 -3.81 -8.43 1.89
CA ILE A 48 -3.05 -7.85 0.77
C ILE A 48 -2.69 -8.99 -0.19
N PHE A 49 -3.27 -8.93 -1.40
CA PHE A 49 -3.00 -9.95 -2.42
C PHE A 49 -2.10 -9.45 -3.55
N ASP A 50 -1.94 -8.14 -3.67
CA ASP A 50 -1.06 -7.54 -4.68
C ASP A 50 -0.54 -6.20 -4.15
N ALA A 51 0.76 -5.99 -4.30
CA ALA A 51 1.44 -4.75 -3.97
C ALA A 51 2.43 -4.40 -5.09
N SER A 52 2.50 -3.13 -5.47
CA SER A 52 3.48 -2.64 -6.45
C SER A 52 4.03 -1.31 -6.02
N TRP A 53 5.33 -1.12 -6.19
CA TRP A 53 6.00 0.11 -5.81
C TRP A 53 7.01 0.56 -6.85
N THR A 54 7.31 1.85 -6.87
CA THR A 54 8.22 2.48 -7.83
C THR A 54 9.44 3.09 -7.14
N ASP A 55 10.42 3.46 -7.96
CA ASP A 55 11.60 4.22 -7.53
C ASP A 55 11.21 5.64 -7.03
N ASP A 56 10.00 6.10 -7.31
CA ASP A 56 9.52 7.44 -6.90
C ASP A 56 8.76 7.42 -5.56
N LYS A 57 8.90 6.35 -4.76
CA LYS A 57 8.22 6.15 -3.46
C LYS A 57 6.71 5.94 -3.54
N TYR A 58 6.18 5.65 -4.71
CA TYR A 58 4.77 5.28 -4.88
C TYR A 58 4.58 3.83 -4.50
N LEU A 59 3.51 3.55 -3.77
CA LEU A 59 3.04 2.22 -3.43
C LEU A 59 1.57 2.11 -3.82
N THR A 60 1.21 1.01 -4.46
CA THR A 60 -0.17 0.61 -4.71
C THR A 60 -0.41 -0.73 -4.05
N LEU A 61 -1.37 -0.78 -3.12
CA LEU A 61 -1.85 -2.00 -2.48
C LEU A 61 -3.21 -2.37 -3.05
N ARG A 62 -3.45 -3.67 -3.24
CA ARG A 62 -4.77 -4.23 -3.49
C ARG A 62 -5.12 -5.21 -2.39
N ILE A 63 -6.24 -4.94 -1.75
CA ILE A 63 -6.62 -5.54 -0.47
C ILE A 63 -8.02 -6.11 -0.62
N ASN A 64 -8.24 -7.33 -0.15
CA ASN A 64 -9.60 -7.84 0.03
C ASN A 64 -10.17 -7.33 1.35
N HIS A 65 -11.17 -6.46 1.28
CA HIS A 65 -11.85 -5.96 2.46
C HIS A 65 -13.32 -6.33 2.37
N HIS A 66 -13.76 -7.26 3.23
CA HIS A 66 -15.14 -7.76 3.27
C HIS A 66 -15.70 -8.22 1.91
N GLY A 67 -14.87 -8.87 1.09
CA GLY A 67 -15.26 -9.38 -0.24
C GLY A 67 -15.13 -8.37 -1.37
N ALA A 68 -14.83 -7.10 -1.07
CA ALA A 68 -14.53 -6.07 -2.06
C ALA A 68 -13.02 -5.89 -2.23
N ILE A 69 -12.59 -5.66 -3.47
CA ILE A 69 -11.19 -5.29 -3.76
C ILE A 69 -11.05 -3.78 -3.58
N VAL A 70 -10.31 -3.39 -2.55
CA VAL A 70 -9.91 -1.99 -2.31
C VAL A 70 -8.52 -1.77 -2.90
N LYS A 71 -8.31 -0.60 -3.50
CA LYS A 71 -7.01 -0.19 -4.04
C LYS A 71 -6.54 1.06 -3.31
N GLU A 72 -5.44 0.94 -2.58
CA GLU A 72 -4.81 2.04 -1.87
C GLU A 72 -3.56 2.51 -2.59
N GLN A 73 -3.50 3.80 -2.94
CA GLN A 73 -2.37 4.45 -3.60
C GLN A 73 -1.73 5.45 -2.66
N LEU A 74 -0.50 5.14 -2.25
CA LEU A 74 0.23 5.81 -1.19
C LEU A 74 1.55 6.36 -1.76
N ILE A 75 1.95 7.54 -1.31
CA ILE A 75 3.26 8.10 -1.62
C ILE A 75 3.98 8.37 -0.30
N PHE A 76 5.12 7.73 -0.11
CA PHE A 76 5.94 7.93 1.09
C PHE A 76 6.82 9.17 0.94
N GLU A 77 7.08 9.85 2.06
CA GLU A 77 7.96 11.02 2.07
C GLU A 77 9.41 10.64 1.80
N CYS A 78 9.87 9.49 2.32
CA CYS A 78 11.22 8.98 2.10
C CYS A 78 11.27 7.48 1.77
N HIS A 79 12.38 7.04 1.17
CA HIS A 79 12.60 5.62 0.83
C HIS A 79 12.76 4.72 2.05
N LYS A 80 13.25 5.27 3.18
CA LYS A 80 13.41 4.52 4.42
C LYS A 80 12.05 4.06 4.95
N ASP A 81 11.06 4.93 4.91
CA ASP A 81 9.70 4.64 5.37
C ASP A 81 9.00 3.65 4.43
N LEU A 82 9.13 3.83 3.12
CA LEU A 82 8.62 2.84 2.16
C LEU A 82 9.25 1.47 2.39
N TYR A 83 10.56 1.41 2.62
CA TYR A 83 11.24 0.15 2.89
C TYR A 83 10.72 -0.52 4.15
N ALA A 84 10.66 0.22 5.26
CA ALA A 84 10.24 -0.31 6.55
C ALA A 84 8.80 -0.80 6.48
N PHE A 85 7.90 -0.01 5.88
CA PHE A 85 6.52 -0.41 5.65
C PHE A 85 6.41 -1.70 4.83
N LEU A 86 7.14 -1.81 3.72
CA LEU A 86 7.15 -3.02 2.89
C LEU A 86 7.60 -4.26 3.67
N VAL A 87 8.66 -4.13 4.49
CA VAL A 87 9.14 -5.21 5.35
C VAL A 87 8.11 -5.60 6.41
N GLU A 88 7.44 -4.64 7.02
CA GLU A 88 6.40 -4.89 8.03
C GLU A 88 5.17 -5.62 7.46
N ILE A 89 4.84 -5.40 6.19
CA ILE A 89 3.78 -6.17 5.50
C ILE A 89 4.29 -7.49 4.90
N GLY A 90 5.51 -7.93 5.25
CA GLY A 90 6.10 -9.20 4.82
C GLY A 90 6.76 -9.18 3.43
N VAL A 91 6.87 -8.01 2.80
CA VAL A 91 7.52 -7.85 1.49
C VAL A 91 8.99 -7.49 1.67
N HIS A 92 9.87 -8.15 0.91
CA HIS A 92 11.32 -7.92 0.98
C HIS A 92 11.82 -7.18 -0.27
N PRO A 93 11.74 -5.84 -0.31
CA PRO A 93 12.12 -5.08 -1.50
C PRO A 93 13.64 -4.95 -1.64
N THR A 94 14.12 -4.92 -2.88
CA THR A 94 15.53 -4.71 -3.21
C THR A 94 15.94 -3.26 -2.97
N LYS A 95 17.18 -3.05 -2.48
CA LYS A 95 17.80 -1.73 -2.36
C LYS A 95 18.99 -1.55 -3.30
N LYS A 96 19.22 -0.33 -3.76
CA LYS A 96 20.48 0.10 -4.40
C LYS A 96 20.83 1.51 -3.91
N GLY A 97 22.02 1.69 -3.34
CA GLY A 97 22.45 3.00 -2.85
C GLY A 97 21.59 3.57 -1.71
N GLY A 98 20.92 2.72 -0.92
CA GLY A 98 20.01 3.16 0.15
C GLY A 98 18.57 3.43 -0.31
N GLU A 99 18.32 3.45 -1.61
CA GLU A 99 16.99 3.66 -2.18
C GLU A 99 16.28 2.34 -2.47
N VAL A 100 14.97 2.32 -2.22
CA VAL A 100 14.08 1.20 -2.59
C VAL A 100 13.94 1.17 -4.11
N ARG A 101 14.19 0.01 -4.71
CA ARG A 101 14.01 -0.20 -6.15
C ARG A 101 12.59 -0.66 -6.45
N ARG A 102 12.09 -0.29 -7.62
CA ARG A 102 10.81 -0.72 -8.18
C ARG A 102 10.64 -2.22 -8.04
N GLY A 103 9.44 -2.63 -7.65
CA GLY A 103 9.10 -4.03 -7.51
C GLY A 103 7.60 -4.25 -7.37
N SER A 104 7.25 -5.52 -7.27
CA SER A 104 5.88 -5.96 -7.03
C SER A 104 5.88 -7.26 -6.25
N PHE A 105 4.84 -7.45 -5.47
CA PHE A 105 4.50 -8.66 -4.75
C PHE A 105 3.09 -9.06 -5.18
N SER A 106 2.88 -10.36 -5.43
CA SER A 106 1.55 -10.91 -5.69
C SER A 106 1.42 -12.21 -4.92
N ASN A 107 0.37 -12.33 -4.12
CA ASN A 107 0.08 -13.54 -3.38
C ASN A 107 -0.65 -14.52 -4.31
N THR A 108 0.09 -15.49 -4.85
CA THR A 108 -0.43 -16.49 -5.79
C THR A 108 -1.46 -17.44 -5.17
N SER A 109 -1.49 -17.53 -3.84
CA SER A 109 -2.45 -18.36 -3.09
C SER A 109 -3.79 -17.66 -2.86
N TYR A 110 -3.91 -16.39 -3.24
CA TYR A 110 -5.16 -15.65 -3.11
C TYR A 110 -6.16 -16.06 -4.21
N HIS A 111 -7.17 -16.84 -3.82
CA HIS A 111 -8.28 -17.27 -4.68
C HIS A 111 -9.49 -16.33 -4.63
N GLY A 112 -9.27 -15.01 -4.56
CA GLY A 112 -10.37 -14.05 -4.64
C GLY A 112 -10.95 -13.90 -6.04
N PRO A 113 -12.10 -13.22 -6.18
CA PRO A 113 -12.74 -13.01 -7.47
C PRO A 113 -11.77 -12.32 -8.44
N LYS A 114 -11.49 -12.97 -9.58
CA LYS A 114 -10.63 -12.42 -10.62
C LYS A 114 -11.22 -11.06 -11.05
N PRO A 115 -10.41 -9.98 -11.11
CA PRO A 115 -10.91 -8.74 -11.67
C PRO A 115 -11.35 -9.01 -13.11
N PHE A 116 -12.59 -8.64 -13.44
CA PHE A 116 -13.08 -8.66 -14.81
C PHE A 116 -12.10 -7.88 -15.68
N ARG A 117 -11.30 -8.60 -16.47
CA ARG A 117 -10.44 -8.01 -17.48
C ARG A 117 -11.38 -7.44 -18.53
N ARG A 118 -11.62 -6.12 -18.51
CA ARG A 118 -12.26 -5.45 -19.64
C ARG A 118 -11.26 -5.53 -20.79
N SER A 119 -11.52 -6.44 -21.72
CA SER A 119 -10.95 -6.39 -23.06
C SER A 119 -11.38 -5.07 -23.68
N ILE A 120 -10.41 -4.26 -24.10
CA ILE A 120 -10.63 -3.11 -24.99
C ILE A 120 -10.66 -3.66 -26.41
#